data_AF-A0A963MTV6-F1
#
_entry.id   AF-A0A963MTV6-F1
#
_cell.length_a   1.000
_cell.length_b   1.000
_cell.length_c   1.000
_cell.angle_alpha   90.00
_cell.angle_beta   90.00
_cell.angle_gamma   90.00
#
_symmetry.space_group_name_H-M   'P 1'
#
loop_
_entity.id
_entity.type
_entity.pdbx_description
1 polymer ?
#
loop_
_entity_poly.entity_id
_entity_poly.type
_entity_poly.pdbx_seq_one_letter_code
_entity_poly.pdbx_strand_id
1 'polypeptide(L)'
;MFSPFTSDTRLFALSWRDAAFDLPVEAWWGTEAVSAGFELCVDLLSTDAFIELKALLGQAVTLHSTLTDGSRNSRSGLVRAALKLGADGGFCRYRITVVPWTWLLSRGRHNRVFQDKT
;
A
#
# COMPACT_ATOMS: atom_id res chain seq x y z
N MET A 1 5.23 -24.41 -2.26
CA MET A 1 4.10 -24.46 -1.32
C MET A 1 2.99 -23.64 -1.97
N PHE A 2 1.88 -24.25 -2.38
CA PHE A 2 0.77 -23.51 -2.99
C PHE A 2 0.09 -22.69 -1.89
N SER A 3 0.11 -21.37 -2.01
CA SER A 3 -0.68 -20.48 -1.16
C SER A 3 -2.15 -20.63 -1.59
N PRO A 4 -3.06 -21.15 -0.76
CA PRO A 4 -4.46 -21.37 -1.15
C PRO A 4 -5.23 -20.06 -1.39
N PHE A 5 -4.63 -18.90 -1.08
CA PHE A 5 -5.26 -17.60 -1.18
C PHE A 5 -4.37 -16.66 -1.99
N THR A 6 -4.47 -16.75 -3.31
CA THR A 6 -3.75 -15.88 -4.25
C THR A 6 -4.63 -14.69 -4.68
N SER A 7 -4.01 -13.70 -5.31
CA SER A 7 -4.69 -12.59 -5.96
C SER A 7 -5.04 -12.84 -7.44
N ASP A 8 -4.80 -14.04 -7.98
CA ASP A 8 -4.87 -14.30 -9.44
C ASP A 8 -6.27 -14.05 -10.03
N THR A 9 -7.32 -14.31 -9.25
CA THR A 9 -8.73 -14.11 -9.64
C THR A 9 -9.39 -12.94 -8.92
N ARG A 10 -8.62 -12.13 -8.17
CA ARG A 10 -9.17 -11.01 -7.37
C ARG A 10 -9.28 -9.73 -8.20
N LEU A 11 -10.28 -8.93 -7.87
CA LEU A 11 -10.46 -7.59 -8.44
C LEU A 11 -9.28 -6.67 -8.11
N PHE A 12 -8.71 -6.84 -6.91
CA PHE A 12 -7.59 -6.05 -6.40
C PHE A 12 -6.38 -6.91 -6.07
N ALA A 13 -5.19 -6.39 -6.38
CA ALA A 13 -3.92 -7.00 -6.04
C ALA A 13 -2.93 -5.93 -5.55
N LEU A 14 -2.03 -6.31 -4.65
CA LEU A 14 -0.96 -5.43 -4.18
C LEU A 14 0.39 -6.03 -4.56
N SER A 15 1.21 -5.27 -5.29
CA SER A 15 2.59 -5.66 -5.57
C SER A 15 3.54 -4.82 -4.75
N TRP A 16 4.53 -5.47 -4.16
CA TRP A 16 5.61 -4.86 -3.40
C TRP A 16 6.83 -4.72 -4.31
N ARG A 17 7.56 -3.60 -4.25
CA ARG A 17 8.72 -3.37 -5.12
C ARG A 17 9.92 -4.22 -4.73
N ASP A 18 10.32 -4.12 -3.46
CA ASP A 18 11.58 -4.67 -2.95
C ASP A 18 11.37 -5.87 -2.01
N ALA A 19 10.15 -6.07 -1.53
CA ALA A 19 9.78 -7.18 -0.66
C ALA A 19 8.89 -8.18 -1.41
N ALA A 20 8.96 -9.45 -1.02
CA ALA A 20 8.11 -10.51 -1.58
C ALA A 20 7.06 -10.95 -0.56
N PHE A 21 6.19 -10.03 -0.14
CA PHE A 21 5.06 -10.38 0.71
C PHE A 21 3.90 -10.90 -0.14
N ASP A 22 3.41 -12.10 0.17
CA ASP A 22 2.16 -12.64 -0.39
C ASP A 22 0.99 -12.22 0.51
N LEU A 23 0.49 -11.00 0.27
CA LEU A 23 -0.57 -10.36 1.07
C LEU A 23 -1.75 -9.96 0.16
N PRO A 24 -2.75 -10.85 -0.01
CA PRO A 24 -3.93 -10.53 -0.81
C PRO A 24 -4.71 -9.35 -0.24
N VAL A 25 -5.27 -8.53 -1.13
CA VAL A 25 -6.14 -7.41 -0.75
C VAL A 25 -7.53 -7.95 -0.35
N GLU A 26 -8.00 -7.55 0.82
CA GLU A 26 -9.39 -7.76 1.29
C GLU A 26 -10.28 -6.59 0.85
N ALA A 27 -9.85 -5.36 1.15
CA ALA A 27 -10.59 -4.14 0.85
C ALA A 27 -9.62 -2.95 0.75
N TRP A 28 -10.05 -1.87 0.11
CA TRP A 28 -9.35 -0.60 0.18
C TRP A 28 -10.32 0.58 0.05
N TRP A 29 -9.93 1.72 0.60
CA TRP A 29 -10.61 3.01 0.45
C TRP A 29 -9.56 4.12 0.51
N GLY A 30 -9.93 5.32 0.08
CA GLY A 30 -8.99 6.43 0.13
C GLY A 30 -9.58 7.74 -0.33
N THR A 31 -8.77 8.78 -0.18
CA THR A 31 -9.08 10.14 -0.61
C THR A 31 -7.98 10.66 -1.52
N GLU A 32 -8.36 11.32 -2.60
CA GLU A 32 -7.48 12.03 -3.51
C GLU A 32 -8.13 13.32 -3.98
N ALA A 33 -7.32 14.32 -4.32
CA ALA A 33 -7.80 15.58 -4.88
C ALA A 33 -6.75 16.18 -5.84
N VAL A 34 -7.23 17.00 -6.78
CA VAL A 34 -6.34 17.71 -7.72
C VAL A 34 -5.39 18.61 -6.94
N SER A 35 -4.10 18.56 -7.29
CA SER A 35 -3.03 19.32 -6.63
C SER A 35 -2.85 19.03 -5.14
N ALA A 36 -3.38 17.91 -4.65
CA ALA A 36 -3.14 17.39 -3.31
C ALA A 36 -2.43 16.03 -3.37
N GLY A 37 -1.94 15.56 -2.22
CA GLY A 37 -1.57 14.16 -2.08
C GLY A 37 -2.80 13.24 -2.06
N PHE A 38 -2.56 11.94 -2.07
CA PHE A 38 -3.59 10.94 -1.79
C PHE A 38 -3.27 10.19 -0.49
N GLU A 39 -4.29 9.55 0.07
CA GLU A 39 -4.13 8.55 1.12
C GLU A 39 -5.02 7.36 0.81
N LEU A 40 -4.41 6.19 0.66
CA LEU A 40 -5.12 4.92 0.47
C LEU A 40 -4.93 4.05 1.70
N CYS A 41 -6.02 3.57 2.28
CA CYS A 41 -6.00 2.52 3.27
C CYS A 41 -6.30 1.19 2.58
N VAL A 42 -5.44 0.19 2.80
CA VAL A 42 -5.55 -1.12 2.18
C VAL A 42 -5.52 -2.18 3.27
N ASP A 43 -6.60 -2.97 3.34
CA ASP A 43 -6.70 -4.14 4.21
C ASP A 43 -6.18 -5.36 3.47
N LEU A 44 -5.32 -6.11 4.15
CA LEU A 44 -4.55 -7.22 3.64
C LEU A 44 -4.79 -8.45 4.50
N LEU A 45 -4.81 -9.62 3.86
CA LEU A 45 -4.91 -10.92 4.51
C LEU A 45 -3.56 -11.60 4.56
N SER A 46 -3.30 -12.34 5.64
CA SER A 46 -2.21 -13.29 5.71
C SER A 46 -2.62 -14.50 6.53
N THR A 47 -2.05 -15.66 6.22
CA THR A 47 -2.06 -16.83 7.12
C THR A 47 -1.00 -16.70 8.22
N ASP A 48 -0.05 -15.78 8.07
CA ASP A 48 0.96 -15.47 9.09
C ASP A 48 0.49 -14.33 10.02
N ALA A 49 0.28 -14.65 11.29
CA ALA A 49 -0.10 -13.70 12.32
C ALA A 49 1.07 -12.94 12.94
N PHE A 50 2.32 -13.22 12.52
CA PHE A 50 3.55 -12.71 13.14
C PHE A 50 4.39 -11.82 12.22
N ILE A 51 3.82 -11.34 11.11
CA ILE A 51 4.49 -10.37 10.24
C ILE A 51 4.87 -9.14 11.05
N GLU A 52 6.17 -8.84 11.10
CA GLU A 52 6.67 -7.65 11.78
C GLU A 52 6.22 -6.39 11.04
N LEU A 53 5.38 -5.56 11.67
CA LEU A 53 4.82 -4.35 11.05
C LEU A 53 5.90 -3.39 10.52
N LYS A 54 7.06 -3.32 11.20
CA LYS A 54 8.20 -2.50 10.77
C LYS A 54 8.74 -2.90 9.39
N ALA A 55 8.59 -4.17 9.00
CA ALA A 55 9.03 -4.67 7.69
C ALA A 55 8.13 -4.15 6.55
N LEU A 56 6.91 -3.72 6.86
CA LEU A 56 5.96 -3.14 5.91
C LEU A 56 6.19 -1.63 5.72
N LEU A 57 6.72 -0.94 6.75
CA LEU A 57 6.89 0.51 6.73
C LEU A 57 7.93 0.95 5.69
N GLY A 58 7.63 2.05 4.99
CA GLY A 58 8.50 2.66 3.98
C GLY A 58 8.56 1.91 2.65
N GLN A 59 7.98 0.71 2.57
CA GLN A 59 7.97 -0.09 1.36
C GLN A 59 7.22 0.63 0.23
N ALA A 60 7.77 0.56 -0.97
CA ALA A 60 7.07 1.01 -2.18
C ALA A 60 6.12 -0.11 -2.65
N VAL A 61 4.84 0.25 -2.81
CA VAL A 61 3.78 -0.67 -3.21
C VAL A 61 2.96 -0.10 -4.36
N THR A 62 2.36 -0.98 -5.14
CA THR A 62 1.39 -0.64 -6.18
C THR A 62 0.11 -1.41 -5.97
N LEU A 63 -1.00 -0.70 -5.79
CA LEU A 63 -2.35 -1.25 -5.81
C LEU A 63 -2.81 -1.35 -7.27
N HIS A 64 -3.24 -2.55 -7.66
CA HIS A 64 -3.80 -2.84 -8.97
C HIS A 64 -5.30 -3.06 -8.84
N SER A 65 -6.07 -2.40 -9.70
CA SER A 65 -7.52 -2.58 -9.84
C SER A 65 -7.83 -3.05 -11.24
N THR A 66 -8.46 -4.22 -11.37
CA THR A 66 -8.91 -4.73 -12.67
C THR A 66 -10.17 -3.97 -13.10
N LEU A 67 -10.14 -3.38 -14.31
CA LEU A 67 -11.24 -2.64 -14.89
C LEU A 67 -12.19 -3.56 -15.68
N THR A 68 -13.34 -3.04 -16.10
CA THR A 68 -14.36 -3.81 -16.82
C THR A 68 -13.89 -4.32 -18.18
N ASP A 69 -12.89 -3.70 -18.78
CA ASP A 69 -12.27 -4.12 -20.04
C ASP A 69 -11.12 -5.14 -19.83
N GLY A 70 -10.87 -5.56 -18.59
CA GLY A 70 -9.80 -6.47 -18.22
C GLY A 70 -8.42 -5.81 -18.06
N SER A 71 -8.29 -4.51 -18.36
CA SER A 71 -7.06 -3.76 -18.11
C SER A 71 -6.86 -3.52 -16.60
N ARG A 72 -5.64 -3.14 -16.20
CA ARG A 72 -5.31 -2.84 -14.81
C ARG A 72 -4.99 -1.36 -14.63
N ASN A 73 -5.74 -0.68 -13.76
CA ASN A 73 -5.36 0.62 -13.25
C ASN A 73 -4.40 0.45 -12.06
N SER A 74 -3.30 1.22 -12.04
CA SER A 74 -2.26 1.13 -11.02
C SER A 74 -2.16 2.41 -10.20
N ARG A 75 -2.06 2.27 -8.87
CA ARG A 75 -1.80 3.37 -7.93
C ARG A 75 -0.59 3.02 -7.07
N SER A 76 0.52 3.73 -7.27
CA SER A 76 1.79 3.45 -6.57
C SER A 76 2.08 4.49 -5.49
N GLY A 77 2.62 4.03 -4.36
CA GLY A 77 3.01 4.91 -3.26
C GLY A 77 3.91 4.20 -2.25
N LEU A 78 4.08 4.84 -1.09
CA LEU A 78 4.87 4.36 0.03
C LEU A 78 3.97 4.03 1.21
N VAL A 79 4.29 2.96 1.93
CA VAL A 79 3.61 2.61 3.19
C VAL A 79 4.07 3.56 4.30
N ARG A 80 3.21 4.49 4.74
CA ARG A 80 3.52 5.39 5.88
C ARG A 80 3.13 4.83 7.24
N ALA A 81 2.19 3.89 7.27
CA ALA A 81 1.69 3.28 8.49
C ALA A 81 1.26 1.84 8.22
N ALA A 82 1.38 0.98 9.24
CA ALA A 82 0.96 -0.41 9.21
C ALA A 82 0.35 -0.78 10.56
N LEU A 83 -0.74 -1.56 10.55
CA LEU A 83 -1.51 -1.98 11.72
C LEU A 83 -1.84 -3.47 11.58
N LYS A 84 -1.88 -4.20 12.69
CA LYS A 84 -2.50 -5.53 12.78
C LYS A 84 -3.91 -5.35 13.35
N LEU A 85 -4.93 -5.72 12.59
CA LEU A 85 -6.33 -5.51 12.97
C LEU A 85 -6.90 -6.65 13.83
N GLY A 86 -6.32 -7.85 13.73
CA GLY A 86 -6.77 -9.02 14.48
C GLY A 86 -6.54 -10.32 13.71
N ALA A 87 -6.87 -11.43 14.33
CA ALA A 87 -6.85 -12.75 13.71
C ALA A 87 -8.03 -13.59 14.20
N ASP A 88 -8.68 -14.30 13.27
CA ASP A 88 -9.93 -15.03 13.55
C ASP A 88 -9.71 -16.56 13.52
N GLY A 89 -8.47 -17.03 13.67
CA GLY A 89 -8.09 -18.45 13.63
C GLY A 89 -7.84 -19.03 12.23
N GLY A 90 -8.27 -18.34 11.16
CA GLY A 90 -7.91 -18.69 9.77
C GLY A 90 -6.97 -17.67 9.11
N PHE A 91 -7.26 -16.39 9.29
CA PHE A 91 -6.44 -15.28 8.77
C PHE A 91 -6.09 -14.29 9.86
N CYS A 92 -4.98 -13.61 9.65
CA CYS A 92 -4.64 -12.36 10.28
C CYS A 92 -4.89 -11.21 9.28
N ARG A 93 -5.51 -10.13 9.77
CA ARG A 93 -5.74 -8.91 9.00
C ARG A 93 -4.69 -7.86 9.34
N TYR A 94 -4.14 -7.27 8.30
CA TYR A 94 -3.23 -6.13 8.39
C TYR A 94 -3.82 -4.96 7.60
N ARG A 95 -3.52 -3.74 8.02
CA ARG A 95 -3.87 -2.53 7.31
C ARG A 95 -2.62 -1.72 7.04
N ILE A 96 -2.43 -1.31 5.79
CA ILE A 96 -1.40 -0.35 5.42
C ILE A 96 -2.03 0.95 4.96
N THR A 97 -1.35 2.06 5.25
CA THR A 97 -1.69 3.37 4.69
C THR A 97 -0.64 3.77 3.66
N VAL A 98 -1.06 3.90 2.41
CA VAL A 98 -0.22 4.21 1.26
C VAL A 98 -0.40 5.69 0.88
N VAL A 99 0.71 6.39 0.69
CA VAL A 99 0.78 7.81 0.34
C VAL A 99 1.71 8.05 -0.85
N PRO A 100 1.59 9.16 -1.60
CA PRO A 100 2.55 9.48 -2.65
C PRO A 100 3.94 9.73 -2.04
N TRP A 101 4.99 9.54 -2.83
CA TRP A 101 6.37 9.79 -2.39
C TRP A 101 6.58 11.24 -1.91
N THR A 102 5.85 12.20 -2.47
CA THR A 102 5.89 13.63 -2.08
C THR A 102 5.46 13.85 -0.63
N TRP A 103 4.72 12.93 -0.01
CA TRP A 103 4.40 12.98 1.41
C TRP A 103 5.68 13.03 2.27
N LEU A 104 6.77 12.38 1.85
CA LEU A 104 8.05 12.44 2.57
C LEU A 104 8.62 13.86 2.64
N LEU A 105 8.40 14.68 1.60
CA LEU A 105 8.85 16.08 1.59
C LEU A 105 8.17 16.91 2.69
N SER A 106 6.95 16.53 3.10
CA SER A 106 6.25 17.17 4.21
C SER A 106 6.78 16.78 5.59
N ARG A 107 7.66 15.78 5.69
CA ARG A 107 8.28 15.34 6.95
C ARG A 107 9.56 16.10 7.28
N GLY A 108 10.20 16.68 6.27
CA GLY A 108 11.39 17.51 6.41
C GLY A 108 11.04 18.99 6.62
N ARG A 109 11.96 19.72 7.26
CA ARG A 109 11.94 21.19 7.31
C ARG A 109 13.30 21.70 6.88
N HIS A 110 13.32 22.58 5.89
CA HIS A 110 14.54 23.10 5.30
C HIS A 110 14.51 24.63 5.22
N ASN A 111 15.64 25.28 5.45
CA ASN A 111 15.85 26.68 5.10
C ASN A 111 16.73 26.73 3.84
N ARG A 112 16.25 27.38 2.78
CA ARG A 112 16.93 27.40 1.48
C ARG A 112 16.64 28.69 0.72
N VAL A 113 17.67 29.23 0.08
CA VAL A 113 17.56 30.36 -0.85
C VAL A 113 17.57 29.82 -2.27
N PHE A 114 16.63 30.29 -3.09
CA PHE A 114 16.58 30.01 -4.53
C PHE A 114 16.75 31.34 -5.26
N GLN A 115 17.84 31.49 -6.02
CA GLN A 115 18.17 32.68 -6.82
C GLN A 115 18.25 32.31 -8.29
N ASP A 116 17.66 33.15 -9.15
CA ASP A 116 17.65 32.97 -10.61
C ASP A 116 17.19 31.57 -11.04
N LYS A 117 16.02 31.14 -10.51
CA LYS A 117 15.35 29.87 -10.83
C LYS A 117 13.87 30.05 -11.15
N THR A 118 13.41 29.20 -12.06
CA THR A 118 12.02 28.81 -12.33
C THR A 118 11.92 27.31 -12.21
#